data_AF-A0JJY9-F1
#
_entry.id   AF-A0JJY9-F1
#
_cell.length_a   1.000
_cell.length_b   1.000
_cell.length_c   1.000
_cell.angle_alpha   90.00
_cell.angle_beta   90.00
_cell.angle_gamma   90.00
#
_symmetry.space_group_name_H-M   'P 1'
#
loop_
_entity.id
_entity.type
_entity.pdbx_description
1 polymer ?
#
loop_
_entity_poly.entity_id
_entity_poly.type
_entity_poly.pdbx_seq_one_letter_code
_entity_poly.pdbx_strand_id
1 'polypeptide(L)' 'TRYHLLRDHYEKGDIEIEYVSTDFQLADIFTKPLDYARFSFICGELNVCVMES' A
#
# COMPACT_ATOMS: atom_id res chain seq x y z
N THR A 1 9.89 18.50 -11.09
CA THR A 1 9.04 18.76 -9.91
C THR A 1 8.12 17.57 -9.68
N ARG A 2 8.34 16.76 -8.63
CA ARG A 2 7.56 15.52 -8.36
C ARG A 2 6.05 15.77 -8.23
N TYR A 3 5.67 16.94 -7.72
CA TYR A 3 4.27 17.35 -7.60
C TYR A 3 3.59 17.62 -8.94
N HIS A 4 4.32 18.10 -9.96
CA HIS A 4 3.73 18.31 -11.29
C HIS A 4 3.37 16.97 -11.93
N LEU A 5 4.25 15.96 -11.88
CA LEU A 5 3.94 14.63 -12.44
C LEU A 5 2.70 13.99 -11.81
N LEU A 6 2.61 14.01 -10.47
CA LEU A 6 1.46 13.42 -9.77
C LEU A 6 0.15 14.15 -10.09
N ARG A 7 0.20 15.50 -10.13
CA ARG A 7 -0.97 16.32 -10.49
C ARG A 7 -1.38 16.10 -11.94
N ASP A 8 -0.44 16.07 -12.88
CA ASP A 8 -0.72 15.89 -14.30
C ASP A 8 -1.42 14.55 -14.57
N HIS A 9 -0.98 13.46 -13.93
CA HIS A 9 -1.62 12.15 -14.05
C HIS A 9 -2.99 12.10 -13.37
N TYR A 10 -3.13 12.76 -12.21
CA TYR A 10 -4.43 12.88 -11.55
C TYR A 10 -5.44 13.67 -12.40
N GLU A 11 -5.03 14.82 -12.97
CA GLU A 11 -5.88 15.65 -13.83
C GLU A 11 -6.27 14.94 -15.14
N LYS A 12 -5.41 14.05 -15.66
CA LYS A 12 -5.71 13.20 -16.82
C LYS A 12 -6.63 12.03 -16.49
N GLY A 13 -6.83 11.72 -15.21
CA GLY A 13 -7.57 10.54 -14.76
C GLY A 13 -6.78 9.24 -14.87
N ASP A 14 -5.45 9.30 -15.03
CA ASP A 14 -4.59 8.12 -15.05
C ASP A 14 -4.47 7.47 -13.66
N ILE A 15 -4.65 8.27 -12.60
CA ILE A 15 -4.61 7.84 -11.21
C ILE A 15 -5.72 8.51 -10.39
N GLU A 16 -6.22 7.79 -9.41
CA GLU A 16 -7.11 8.32 -8.38
C GLU A 16 -6.36 8.39 -7.05
N ILE A 17 -6.67 9.41 -6.24
CA ILE A 17 -6.06 9.62 -4.94
C ILE A 17 -7.14 9.47 -3.88
N GLU A 18 -7.04 8.41 -3.10
CA GLU A 18 -7.92 8.16 -1.97
C GLU A 18 -7.12 8.12 -0.67
N TYR A 19 -7.76 8.56 0.41
CA TYR A 19 -7.20 8.41 1.74
C TYR A 19 -7.32 6.95 2.18
N VAL A 20 -6.18 6.36 2.54
CA VAL A 20 -6.10 5.05 3.18
C VAL A 20 -5.51 5.26 4.56
N SER A 21 -6.13 4.68 5.59
CA SER A 21 -5.56 4.77 6.93
C SER A 21 -4.25 3.97 6.99
N THR A 22 -3.34 4.37 7.88
CA THR A 22 -2.04 3.69 8.02
C THR A 22 -2.20 2.20 8.32
N ASP A 23 -3.25 1.82 9.04
CA ASP A 23 -3.55 0.43 9.37
C ASP A 23 -3.98 -0.40 8.16
N PHE A 24 -4.41 0.21 7.06
CA PHE A 24 -4.79 -0.50 5.83
C PHE A 24 -3.87 -0.17 4.66
N GLN A 25 -2.72 0.47 4.90
CA GLN A 25 -1.76 0.77 3.84
C GLN A 25 -0.99 -0.50 3.42
N LEU A 26 -1.61 -1.33 2.58
CA LEU A 26 -1.05 -2.63 2.15
C LEU A 26 0.32 -2.50 1.46
N ALA A 27 0.60 -1.36 0.81
CA ALA A 27 1.88 -1.08 0.16
C ALA A 27 3.09 -1.05 1.13
N ASP A 28 2.84 -0.95 2.44
CA ASP A 28 3.90 -0.99 3.44
C ASP A 28 4.71 -2.29 3.39
N ILE A 29 4.10 -3.41 2.93
CA ILE A 29 4.78 -4.70 2.77
C ILE A 29 5.98 -4.63 1.81
N PHE A 30 5.95 -3.73 0.82
CA PHE A 30 7.00 -3.60 -0.19
C PHE A 30 8.04 -2.53 0.15
N THR A 31 7.78 -1.70 1.16
CA THR A 31 8.55 -0.47 1.40
C THR A 31 9.13 -0.36 2.80
N LYS A 32 8.65 -1.16 3.76
CA LYS A 32 9.06 -1.10 5.16
C LYS A 32 9.41 -2.49 5.70
N PRO A 33 10.38 -2.59 6.63
CA PRO A 33 10.50 -3.76 7.47
C PRO A 33 9.34 -3.77 8.48
N LEU A 34 8.46 -4.76 8.38
CA LEU A 34 7.32 -4.93 9.27
C LEU A 34 7.59 -6.04 10.28
N ASP A 35 7.02 -5.93 11.48
CA ASP A 35 6.95 -7.08 12.38
C ASP A 35 6.01 -8.16 11.82
N TYR A 36 6.13 -9.37 12.36
CA TYR A 36 5.38 -10.52 11.86
C TYR A 36 3.87 -10.33 11.94
N ALA A 37 3.36 -9.73 13.02
CA ALA A 37 1.92 -9.53 13.20
C ALA A 37 1.36 -8.59 12.13
N ARG A 38 2.07 -7.48 11.87
CA ARG A 38 1.69 -6.51 10.84
C ARG A 38 1.80 -7.07 9.43
N PHE A 39 2.86 -7.84 9.16
CA PHE A 39 3.05 -8.53 7.88
C PHE A 39 1.92 -9.54 7.63
N SER A 40 1.63 -10.40 8.61
CA SER A 40 0.59 -11.43 8.51
C SER A 40 -0.80 -10.82 8.30
N PHE A 41 -1.12 -9.74 9.00
CA PHE A 41 -2.34 -8.97 8.79
C PHE A 41 -2.47 -8.48 7.34
N ILE A 42 -1.44 -7.80 6.81
CA ILE A 42 -1.45 -7.28 5.43
C ILE A 42 -1.55 -8.41 4.40
N CYS A 43 -0.87 -9.54 4.63
CA CYS A 43 -1.01 -10.73 3.76
C CYS A 43 -2.44 -11.29 3.77
N GLY A 44 -3.10 -11.31 4.93
CA GLY A 44 -4.51 -11.68 5.05
C GLY A 44 -5.42 -10.80 4.19
N GLU A 45 -5.25 -9.49 4.25
CA GLU A 45 -6.01 -8.53 3.42
C GLU A 45 -5.74 -8.72 1.90
N LEU A 46 -4.55 -9.19 1.54
CA LEU A 46 -4.18 -9.54 0.16
C LEU A 46 -4.63 -10.96 -0.26
N ASN A 47 -5.31 -11.70 0.62
CA ASN A 47 -5.67 -13.11 0.43
C ASN A 47 -4.45 -14.01 0.13
N VAL A 48 -3.30 -13.69 0.72
CA VAL A 48 -2.07 -14.47 0.62
C VAL A 48 -1.94 -15.36 1.86
N CYS A 49 -1.84 -16.67 1.66
CA CYS A 49 -1.57 -17.61 2.75
C CYS A 49 -0.15 -17.44 3.28
N VAL A 50 -0.01 -17.05 4.54
CA VAL A 50 1.26 -17.09 5.27
C VAL A 50 1.32 -18.42 6.00
N MET A 51 2.27 -19.29 5.63
CA MET A 51 2.55 -20.51 6.39
C MET A 51 3.51 -20.16 7.52
N GLU A 52 3.18 -20.55 8.75
CA GLU A 52 4.15 -20.54 9.85
C GLU A 52 5.13 -21.71 9.64
N SER A 53 6.43 -21.40 9.70
CA SER A 53 7.52 -22.38 9.58
C SER A 53 7.75 -23.14 10.88
#